data_AF-A0A7R9FUG9-F1
#
_entry.id   AF-A0A7R9FUG9-F1
#
_cell.length_a   1.000
_cell.length_b   1.000
_cell.length_c   1.000
_cell.angle_alpha   90.00
_cell.angle_beta   90.00
_cell.angle_gamma   90.00
#
_symmetry.space_group_name_H-M   'P 1'
#
loop_
_entity.id
_entity.type
_entity.pdbx_description
1 polymer ?
#
loop_
_entity_poly.entity_id
_entity_poly.type
_entity_poly.pdbx_seq_one_letter_code
_entity_poly.pdbx_strand_id
1 'polypeptide(L)'
;VDVTYILAESDLVLFEEQVSSVKEVVLKPGAIVGLKKAQNKEKVQTVSILRDQDSREQMFLTLQMEGYKGKFQVPVLRSDTRFFPMISETNGFISQVSSEEGLLKTIILRSPVQVINQFDQPVEVFYMTKQGNEVARIGVVEPLATLNLPLDAVYTPTAELFFRVNG
;
A
#
# COMPACT_ATOMS: atom_id res chain seq x y z
N VAL A 1 -2.60 0.23 11.02
CA VAL A 1 -2.46 1.58 10.47
C VAL A 1 -3.51 1.71 9.41
N ASP A 2 -4.48 2.59 9.62
CA ASP A 2 -5.45 2.90 8.59
C ASP A 2 -4.80 3.78 7.52
N VAL A 3 -5.18 3.55 6.26
CA VAL A 3 -4.64 4.27 5.10
C VAL A 3 -5.76 5.08 4.47
N THR A 4 -5.58 6.39 4.39
CA THR A 4 -6.53 7.29 3.73
C THR A 4 -6.07 7.55 2.29
N TYR A 5 -6.89 7.17 1.32
CA TYR A 5 -6.71 7.56 -0.08
C TYR A 5 -7.35 8.92 -0.30
N ILE A 6 -6.56 9.88 -0.78
CA ILE A 6 -6.99 11.26 -1.04
C ILE A 6 -7.29 11.39 -2.53
N LEU A 7 -8.51 10.99 -2.91
CA LEU A 7 -8.96 10.93 -4.31
C LEU A 7 -9.02 12.32 -4.96
N ALA A 8 -9.33 13.37 -4.20
CA ALA A 8 -9.34 14.76 -4.70
C ALA A 8 -7.97 15.18 -5.27
N GLU A 9 -6.89 14.70 -4.66
CA GLU A 9 -5.49 14.95 -5.05
C GLU A 9 -4.90 13.81 -5.89
N SER A 10 -5.73 12.88 -6.36
CA SER A 10 -5.32 11.75 -7.20
C SER A 10 -5.86 11.90 -8.63
N ASP A 11 -5.34 11.06 -9.52
CA ASP A 11 -5.85 10.88 -10.89
C ASP A 11 -6.91 9.75 -10.97
N LEU A 12 -7.23 9.16 -9.80
CA LEU A 12 -8.11 8.03 -9.63
C LEU A 12 -9.37 8.41 -8.85
N VAL A 13 -10.49 7.80 -9.23
CA VAL A 13 -11.78 7.88 -8.53
C VAL A 13 -12.29 6.48 -8.21
N LEU A 14 -13.27 6.37 -7.33
CA LEU A 14 -13.95 5.11 -7.07
C LEU A 14 -14.57 4.54 -8.34
N PHE A 15 -14.48 3.22 -8.51
CA PHE A 15 -15.10 2.53 -9.64
C PHE A 15 -16.63 2.66 -9.61
N GLU A 16 -17.23 2.65 -8.41
CA GLU A 16 -18.67 2.68 -8.18
C GLU A 16 -19.35 3.97 -8.70
N GLU A 17 -20.43 3.80 -9.48
CA GLU A 17 -21.06 4.86 -10.28
C GLU A 17 -21.82 5.93 -9.46
N GLN A 18 -22.11 5.69 -8.18
CA GLN A 18 -22.94 6.59 -7.38
C GLN A 18 -22.18 7.54 -6.45
N VAL A 19 -20.83 7.52 -6.47
CA VAL A 19 -20.03 8.26 -5.48
C VAL A 19 -18.92 9.13 -6.11
N SER A 20 -19.20 9.71 -7.28
CA SER A 20 -18.28 10.62 -7.98
C SER A 20 -17.86 11.87 -7.19
N SER A 21 -18.50 12.15 -6.04
CA SER A 21 -18.16 13.24 -5.12
C SER A 21 -17.24 12.85 -3.95
N VAL A 22 -16.82 11.58 -3.83
CA VAL A 22 -15.96 11.14 -2.72
C VAL A 22 -14.56 11.71 -2.89
N LYS A 23 -14.15 12.51 -1.90
CA LYS A 23 -12.84 13.15 -1.88
C LYS A 23 -11.78 12.27 -1.22
N GLU A 24 -12.17 11.45 -0.25
CA GLU A 24 -11.27 10.64 0.55
C GLU A 24 -11.91 9.30 0.95
N VAL A 25 -11.09 8.25 1.05
CA VAL A 25 -11.51 6.91 1.46
C VAL A 25 -10.54 6.39 2.51
N VAL A 26 -11.05 5.99 3.68
CA VAL A 26 -10.24 5.38 4.74
C VAL A 26 -10.31 3.87 4.61
N LEU A 27 -9.16 3.22 4.47
CA LEU A 27 -9.02 1.78 4.35
C LEU A 27 -8.39 1.22 5.62
N LYS A 28 -9.06 0.23 6.19
CA LYS A 28 -8.51 -0.61 7.25
C LYS A 28 -7.54 -1.65 6.66
N PRO A 29 -6.61 -2.20 7.45
CA PRO A 29 -5.76 -3.30 7.01
C PRO A 29 -6.58 -4.46 6.41
N GLY A 30 -6.21 -4.88 5.21
CA GLY A 30 -6.91 -5.94 4.46
C GLY A 30 -8.13 -5.50 3.65
N ALA A 31 -8.53 -4.23 3.72
CA ALA A 31 -9.60 -3.69 2.87
C ALA A 31 -9.15 -3.55 1.41
N ILE A 32 -10.10 -3.75 0.48
CA ILE A 32 -9.88 -3.65 -0.96
C ILE A 32 -10.88 -2.63 -1.52
N VAL A 33 -10.42 -1.79 -2.45
CA VAL A 33 -11.26 -0.80 -3.13
C VAL A 33 -10.96 -0.77 -4.61
N GLY A 34 -12.02 -0.75 -5.43
CA GLY A 34 -11.91 -0.59 -6.89
C GLY A 34 -11.75 0.87 -7.28
N LEU A 35 -10.74 1.17 -8.08
CA LEU A 35 -10.45 2.52 -8.59
C LEU A 35 -10.48 2.54 -10.13
N LYS A 36 -10.83 3.69 -10.71
CA LYS A 36 -10.75 3.96 -12.16
C LYS A 36 -10.10 5.31 -12.43
N LYS A 37 -9.57 5.49 -13.64
CA LYS A 37 -9.08 6.80 -14.12
C LYS A 37 -10.22 7.82 -14.07
N ALA A 38 -9.97 8.99 -13.49
CA ALA A 38 -10.92 10.09 -13.57
C ALA A 38 -11.11 10.49 -15.05
N GLN A 39 -12.36 10.53 -15.54
CA GLN A 39 -12.66 11.08 -16.86
C GLN A 39 -12.72 12.61 -16.74
N ASN A 40 -11.84 13.31 -17.45
CA ASN A 40 -11.67 14.77 -17.50
C ASN A 40 -11.33 15.49 -16.19
N LYS A 41 -10.03 15.68 -15.95
CA LYS A 41 -9.52 16.99 -15.50
C LYS A 41 -9.01 17.68 -16.78
N GLU A 42 -9.76 18.65 -17.32
CA GLU A 42 -9.24 19.50 -18.40
C GLU A 42 -7.93 20.12 -17.91
N LYS A 43 -6.80 19.65 -18.47
CA LYS A 43 -5.51 20.32 -18.28
C LYS A 43 -5.58 21.63 -19.06
N VAL A 44 -6.02 22.70 -18.42
CA VAL A 44 -5.73 24.05 -18.87
C VAL A 44 -4.22 24.26 -18.68
N GLN A 45 -3.41 23.91 -19.68
CA GLN A 45 -2.03 24.37 -19.79
C GLN A 45 -1.68 24.66 -21.24
N THR A 46 -1.84 25.94 -21.59
CA THR A 46 -0.91 26.64 -22.47
C THR A 46 0.52 26.37 -21.98
N VAL A 47 1.44 25.91 -22.86
CA VAL A 47 2.89 26.23 -22.94
C VAL A 47 3.70 25.06 -23.54
N SER A 48 4.29 25.35 -24.71
CA SER A 48 5.45 24.79 -25.43
C SER A 48 5.56 23.28 -25.74
N ILE A 49 5.42 23.01 -27.04
CA ILE A 49 5.55 21.74 -27.81
C ILE A 49 6.90 21.02 -27.64
N LEU A 50 7.88 21.61 -26.96
CA LEU A 50 9.24 21.04 -26.80
C LEU A 50 9.43 20.20 -25.52
N ARG A 51 8.44 20.12 -24.63
CA ARG A 51 8.45 19.24 -23.43
C ARG A 51 7.71 17.91 -23.63
N ASP A 52 7.18 17.67 -24.83
CA ASP A 52 6.30 16.52 -25.11
C ASP A 52 7.03 15.19 -25.39
N GLN A 53 8.37 15.17 -25.39
CA GLN A 53 9.10 13.90 -25.48
C GLN A 53 9.25 13.18 -24.12
N ASP A 54 9.03 13.87 -23.00
CA ASP A 54 9.09 13.31 -21.63
C ASP A 54 7.72 13.23 -20.93
N SER A 55 6.65 13.71 -21.57
CA SER A 55 5.29 13.72 -21.02
C SER A 55 4.59 12.35 -21.14
N ARG A 56 5.26 11.26 -20.73
CA ARG A 56 4.52 10.01 -20.45
C ARG A 56 3.47 10.35 -19.40
N GLU A 57 2.18 10.16 -19.69
CA GLU A 57 1.08 10.44 -18.76
C GLU A 57 1.38 9.80 -17.39
N GLN A 58 1.82 10.58 -16.41
CA GLN A 58 2.03 10.08 -15.06
C GLN A 58 0.68 10.07 -14.35
N MET A 59 0.32 8.92 -13.78
CA MET A 59 -0.89 8.74 -13.00
C MET A 59 -0.49 8.42 -11.57
N PHE A 60 -1.05 9.16 -10.61
CA PHE A 60 -0.73 9.02 -9.20
C PHE A 60 -1.96 8.71 -8.33
N LEU A 61 -1.73 7.86 -7.32
CA LEU A 61 -2.59 7.70 -6.16
C LEU A 61 -1.96 8.44 -4.98
N THR A 62 -2.67 9.42 -4.45
CA THR A 62 -2.26 10.16 -3.25
C THR A 62 -2.83 9.47 -2.02
N LEU A 63 -1.99 9.15 -1.05
CA LEU A 63 -2.39 8.51 0.20
C LEU A 63 -1.74 9.17 1.43
N GLN A 64 -2.38 9.01 2.57
CA GLN A 64 -1.90 9.41 3.89
C GLN A 64 -2.10 8.24 4.86
N MET A 65 -1.14 8.01 5.75
CA MET A 65 -1.21 6.93 6.73
C MET A 65 -1.40 7.50 8.12
N GLU A 66 -2.30 6.89 8.88
CA GLU A 66 -2.59 7.29 10.26
C GLU A 66 -1.33 7.20 11.13
N GLY A 67 -1.08 8.22 11.95
CA GLY A 67 0.11 8.28 12.81
C GLY A 67 1.40 8.72 12.10
N TYR A 68 1.35 8.95 10.78
CA TYR A 68 2.49 9.43 9.98
C TYR A 68 2.21 10.82 9.40
N LYS A 69 3.25 11.65 9.32
CA LYS A 69 3.16 12.99 8.73
C LYS A 69 3.43 12.93 7.23
N GLY A 70 2.63 13.62 6.45
CA GLY A 70 2.83 13.79 5.01
C GLY A 70 1.87 12.99 4.15
N LYS A 71 1.89 13.30 2.86
CA LYS A 71 1.15 12.60 1.81
C LYS A 71 2.14 11.93 0.87
N PHE A 72 1.77 10.76 0.36
CA PHE A 72 2.61 9.97 -0.53
C PHE A 72 1.92 9.88 -1.88
N GLN A 73 2.67 10.18 -2.94
CA GLN A 73 2.20 10.01 -4.32
C GLN A 73 2.77 8.72 -4.89
N VAL A 74 1.91 7.71 -5.01
CA VAL A 74 2.26 6.42 -5.57
C VAL A 74 1.98 6.45 -7.08
N PRO A 75 3.01 6.29 -7.94
CA PRO A 75 2.79 6.18 -9.38
C PRO A 75 2.15 4.83 -9.70
N VAL A 76 1.03 4.84 -10.43
CA VAL A 76 0.23 3.62 -10.71
C VAL A 76 0.29 3.16 -12.17
N LEU A 77 0.86 3.98 -13.07
CA LEU A 77 0.88 3.68 -14.50
C LEU A 77 1.73 2.46 -14.85
N ARG A 78 2.86 2.25 -14.17
CA ARG A 78 3.78 1.15 -14.44
C ARG A 78 3.80 0.17 -13.29
N SER A 79 3.98 -1.10 -13.63
CA SER A 79 4.29 -2.11 -12.63
C SER A 79 5.67 -1.82 -12.07
N ASP A 80 5.73 -1.59 -10.76
CA ASP A 80 6.92 -1.15 -10.06
C ASP A 80 6.77 -1.44 -8.57
N THR A 81 7.89 -1.66 -7.88
CA THR A 81 7.94 -1.82 -6.42
C THR A 81 8.85 -0.75 -5.85
N ARG A 82 8.30 0.13 -5.01
CA ARG A 82 9.02 1.28 -4.46
C ARG A 82 8.91 1.36 -2.96
N PHE A 83 10.01 1.73 -2.32
CA PHE A 83 10.06 2.13 -0.93
C PHE A 83 9.75 3.62 -0.78
N PHE A 84 8.89 3.94 0.16
CA PHE A 84 8.51 5.31 0.53
C PHE A 84 8.89 5.55 2.00
N PRO A 85 9.94 6.35 2.27
CA PRO A 85 10.30 6.70 3.64
C PRO A 85 9.22 7.60 4.25
N MET A 86 8.88 7.38 5.52
CA MET A 86 7.85 8.11 6.25
C MET A 86 8.41 9.04 7.34
N ILE A 87 9.12 8.47 8.31
CA ILE A 87 9.65 9.20 9.50
C ILE A 87 11.17 9.34 9.43
N SER A 88 11.84 8.29 8.95
CA SER A 88 13.28 8.19 8.77
C SER A 88 13.57 7.41 7.48
N GLU A 89 14.83 7.44 7.03
CA GLU A 89 15.28 6.64 5.89
C GLU A 89 15.05 5.13 6.07
N THR A 90 14.93 4.66 7.32
CA THR A 90 14.72 3.25 7.66
C THR A 90 13.25 2.87 7.85
N ASN A 91 12.39 3.87 8.05
CA ASN A 91 10.99 3.67 8.40
C ASN A 91 10.12 4.07 7.22
N GLY A 92 9.49 3.10 6.58
CA GLY A 92 8.72 3.34 5.37
C GLY A 92 7.83 2.17 5.00
N PHE A 93 7.16 2.32 3.87
CA PHE A 93 6.33 1.26 3.30
C PHE A 93 6.78 0.94 1.89
N ILE A 94 6.41 -0.25 1.44
CA ILE A 94 6.54 -0.67 0.06
C ILE A 94 5.18 -0.49 -0.61
N SER A 95 5.18 0.23 -1.74
CA SER A 95 4.10 0.16 -2.71
C SER A 95 4.52 -0.77 -3.83
N GLN A 96 3.76 -1.84 -4.02
CA GLN A 96 3.94 -2.79 -5.11
C GLN A 96 2.78 -2.64 -6.07
N VAL A 97 3.07 -2.11 -7.26
CA VAL A 97 2.13 -2.01 -8.37
C VAL A 97 2.42 -3.16 -9.32
N SER A 98 1.42 -3.97 -9.57
CA SER A 98 1.46 -5.08 -10.53
C SER A 98 0.35 -4.90 -11.56
N SER A 99 0.57 -5.43 -12.76
CA SER A 99 -0.45 -5.45 -13.82
C SER A 99 -0.69 -6.90 -14.18
N GLU A 100 -1.92 -7.35 -14.05
CA GLU A 100 -2.37 -8.69 -14.43
C GLU A 100 -3.06 -8.59 -15.80
N GLU A 101 -2.57 -9.36 -16.77
CA GLU A 101 -3.08 -9.43 -18.15
C GLU A 101 -3.20 -8.06 -18.86
N GLY A 102 -2.47 -7.04 -18.38
CA GLY A 102 -2.47 -5.68 -18.92
C GLY A 102 -3.73 -4.86 -18.61
N LEU A 103 -4.74 -5.44 -17.95
CA LEU A 103 -6.05 -4.80 -17.72
C LEU A 103 -6.25 -4.40 -16.26
N LEU A 104 -5.91 -5.28 -15.33
CA LEU A 104 -6.11 -5.06 -13.89
C LEU A 104 -4.80 -4.64 -13.25
N LYS A 105 -4.82 -3.51 -12.56
CA LYS A 105 -3.68 -3.03 -11.77
C LYS A 105 -3.96 -3.25 -10.30
N THR A 106 -3.09 -3.99 -9.66
CA THR A 106 -3.16 -4.25 -8.22
C THR A 106 -2.06 -3.46 -7.53
N ILE A 107 -2.47 -2.62 -6.57
CA ILE A 107 -1.59 -1.81 -5.73
C ILE A 107 -1.62 -2.42 -4.33
N ILE A 108 -0.48 -2.93 -3.88
CA ILE A 108 -0.32 -3.48 -2.53
C ILE A 108 0.55 -2.53 -1.72
N LEU A 109 0.03 -2.09 -0.59
CA LEU A 109 0.77 -1.33 0.41
C LEU A 109 1.14 -2.26 1.55
N ARG A 110 2.44 -2.39 1.85
CA ARG A 110 2.93 -3.30 2.90
C ARG A 110 4.16 -2.73 3.61
N SER A 111 4.52 -3.30 4.75
CA SER A 111 5.83 -3.06 5.35
C SER A 111 6.96 -3.64 4.47
N PRO A 112 8.23 -3.23 4.69
CA PRO A 112 9.36 -3.83 3.97
C PRO A 112 9.63 -5.28 4.35
N VAL A 113 9.10 -5.76 5.49
CA VAL A 113 9.35 -7.12 5.99
C VAL A 113 8.28 -8.08 5.50
N GLN A 114 8.72 -9.26 5.07
CA GLN A 114 7.87 -10.38 4.66
C GLN A 114 8.34 -11.64 5.38
N VAL A 115 7.41 -12.54 5.68
CA VAL A 115 7.70 -13.87 6.21
C VAL A 115 7.46 -14.88 5.11
N ILE A 116 8.46 -15.69 4.81
CA ILE A 116 8.35 -16.78 3.83
C ILE A 116 8.41 -18.09 4.60
N ASN A 117 7.36 -18.90 4.49
CA ASN A 117 7.32 -20.20 5.13
C ASN A 117 8.00 -21.24 4.23
N GLN A 118 9.12 -21.80 4.70
CA GLN A 118 9.85 -22.88 4.02
C GLN A 118 9.58 -24.26 4.65
N PHE A 119 8.75 -24.32 5.68
CA PHE A 119 8.29 -25.59 6.26
C PHE A 119 7.19 -26.19 5.39
N ASP A 120 6.98 -27.50 5.55
CA ASP A 120 5.88 -28.26 4.97
C ASP A 120 4.58 -28.14 5.80
N GLN A 121 4.62 -27.39 6.90
CA GLN A 121 3.48 -27.13 7.80
C GLN A 121 3.15 -25.64 7.86
N PRO A 122 1.86 -25.27 8.09
CA PRO A 122 1.47 -23.88 8.29
C PRO A 122 2.14 -23.26 9.54
N VAL A 123 2.59 -22.01 9.42
CA VAL A 123 3.23 -21.27 10.52
C VAL A 123 2.40 -20.06 10.90
N GLU A 124 2.03 -19.97 12.16
CA GLU A 124 1.38 -18.79 12.71
C GLU A 124 2.40 -17.73 13.10
N VAL A 125 2.14 -16.48 12.71
CA VAL A 125 3.02 -15.34 12.96
C VAL A 125 2.34 -14.38 13.91
N PHE A 126 3.09 -13.93 14.92
CA PHE A 126 2.67 -12.98 15.93
C PHE A 126 3.70 -11.86 16.05
N TYR A 127 3.29 -10.73 16.61
CA TYR A 127 4.17 -9.64 16.98
C TYR A 127 3.89 -9.17 18.41
N MET A 128 4.89 -8.61 19.07
CA MET A 128 4.69 -7.93 20.34
C MET A 128 3.96 -6.60 20.10
N THR A 129 2.82 -6.39 20.76
CA THR A 129 2.06 -5.15 20.63
C THR A 129 2.84 -3.95 21.21
N LYS A 130 2.35 -2.74 20.96
CA LYS A 130 2.96 -1.50 21.49
C LYS A 130 3.02 -1.45 23.03
N GLN A 131 2.23 -2.28 23.73
CA GLN A 131 2.25 -2.38 25.18
C GLN A 131 3.45 -3.18 25.72
N GLY A 132 4.12 -3.98 24.87
CA GLY A 132 5.36 -4.69 25.21
C GLY A 132 5.17 -5.96 26.06
N ASN A 133 3.94 -6.30 26.45
CA ASN A 133 3.62 -7.44 27.31
C ASN A 133 2.55 -8.38 26.71
N GLU A 134 2.02 -8.06 25.53
CA GLU A 134 0.98 -8.83 24.85
C GLU A 134 1.40 -9.12 23.41
N VAL A 135 1.13 -10.33 22.94
CA VAL A 135 1.33 -10.72 21.54
C VAL A 135 0.01 -10.70 20.77
N ALA A 136 0.04 -10.16 19.57
CA ALA A 136 -1.10 -10.18 18.65
C ALA A 136 -0.77 -11.03 17.42
N ARG A 137 -1.75 -11.83 16.98
CA ARG A 137 -1.63 -12.69 15.80
C ARG A 137 -1.75 -11.85 14.53
N ILE A 138 -0.78 -12.01 13.62
CA ILE A 138 -0.81 -11.40 12.30
C ILE A 138 -1.58 -12.30 11.33
N GLY A 139 -1.28 -13.59 11.31
CA GLY A 139 -1.89 -14.54 10.39
C GLY A 139 -1.19 -15.89 10.37
N VAL A 140 -1.59 -16.73 9.41
CA VAL A 140 -0.98 -18.03 9.11
C VAL A 140 -0.29 -17.92 7.76
N VAL A 141 0.91 -18.47 7.66
CA VAL A 141 1.63 -18.62 6.40
C VAL A 141 1.59 -20.09 6.02
N GLU A 142 0.88 -20.40 4.93
CA GLU A 142 0.84 -21.76 4.37
C GLU A 142 2.24 -22.22 3.91
N PRO A 143 2.48 -23.53 3.76
CA PRO A 143 3.73 -24.06 3.22
C PRO A 143 4.12 -23.37 1.90
N LEU A 144 5.38 -22.95 1.78
CA LEU A 144 5.94 -22.24 0.62
C LEU A 144 5.29 -20.88 0.29
N ALA A 145 4.36 -20.41 1.13
CA ALA A 145 3.71 -19.12 0.94
C ALA A 145 4.49 -17.97 1.57
N THR A 146 4.10 -16.74 1.22
CA THR A 146 4.64 -15.51 1.79
C THR A 146 3.54 -14.70 2.44
N LEU A 147 3.82 -14.19 3.64
CA LEU A 147 2.97 -13.26 4.36
C LEU A 147 3.60 -11.88 4.39
N ASN A 148 2.83 -10.90 3.92
CA ASN A 148 3.17 -9.48 4.05
C ASN A 148 2.84 -9.00 5.47
N LEU A 149 3.82 -8.41 6.15
CA LEU A 149 3.58 -7.90 7.49
C LEU A 149 2.97 -6.49 7.45
N PRO A 150 2.00 -6.18 8.32
CA PRO A 150 1.49 -4.82 8.46
C PRO A 150 2.55 -3.93 9.10
N LEU A 151 2.51 -2.63 8.81
CA LEU A 151 3.46 -1.64 9.34
C LEU A 151 3.50 -1.63 10.87
N ASP A 152 2.33 -1.73 11.51
CA ASP A 152 2.21 -1.77 12.97
C ASP A 152 2.84 -3.01 13.61
N ALA A 153 3.10 -4.08 12.85
CA ALA A 153 3.80 -5.25 13.38
C ALA A 153 5.32 -5.12 13.29
N VAL A 154 5.82 -4.30 12.35
CA VAL A 154 7.26 -4.12 12.10
C VAL A 154 7.82 -2.97 12.93
N TYR A 155 7.07 -1.87 13.05
CA TYR A 155 7.53 -0.65 13.72
C TYR A 155 7.05 -0.55 15.17
N THR A 156 6.90 -1.68 15.86
CA THR A 156 6.69 -1.67 17.32
C THR A 156 7.98 -1.33 18.05
N PRO A 157 7.90 -0.89 19.32
CA PRO A 157 9.11 -0.57 20.10
C PRO A 157 10.11 -1.72 20.21
N THR A 158 9.64 -2.98 20.21
CA THR A 158 10.51 -4.16 20.32
C THR A 158 10.94 -4.72 18.97
N ALA A 159 10.16 -4.49 17.90
CA ALA A 159 10.37 -5.07 16.57
C ALA A 159 10.50 -6.62 16.57
N GLU A 160 9.84 -7.28 17.52
CA GLU A 160 9.90 -8.74 17.70
C GLU A 160 8.76 -9.46 16.99
N LEU A 161 9.12 -10.58 16.33
CA LEU A 161 8.20 -11.52 15.72
C LEU A 161 8.29 -12.88 16.41
N PHE A 162 7.16 -13.52 16.60
CA PHE A 162 7.06 -14.86 17.17
C PHE A 162 6.37 -15.79 16.19
N PHE A 163 6.80 -17.05 16.20
CA PHE A 163 6.33 -18.07 15.27
C PHE A 163 5.83 -19.28 16.04
N ARG A 164 4.69 -19.83 15.64
CA ARG A 164 4.18 -21.10 16.15
C ARG A 164 3.98 -22.07 14.99
N VAL A 165 4.61 -23.23 15.10
CA VAL A 165 4.37 -24.39 14.24
C VAL A 165 3.45 -25.33 15.02
N ASN A 166 2.35 -25.76 14.42
CA ASN A 166 1.49 -26.77 15.04
C ASN A 166 2.10 -28.15 14.75
N GLY A 167 2.77 -28.71 15.75
CA GLY A 167 3.33 -30.07 15.71
C GLY A 167 2.36 -31.13 16.23
#